data_AF-A0A974BK04-F1
#
_entry.id   AF-A0A974BK04-F1
#
_cell.length_a   1.000
_cell.length_b   1.000
_cell.length_c   1.000
_cell.angle_alpha   90.00
_cell.angle_beta   90.00
_cell.angle_gamma   90.00
#
_symmetry.space_group_name_H-M   'P 1'
#
loop_
_entity.id
_entity.type
_entity.pdbx_description
1 polymer ?
#
loop_
_entity_poly.entity_id
_entity_poly.type
_entity_poly.pdbx_seq_one_letter_code
_entity_poly.pdbx_strand_id
1 'polypeptide(L)'
;MEQRKTKFIPTRASYKNCILVIMLTMSIYILENSPAASLIGGTLFTYVIKPLLWFGVAVFIWQMPHIKPTAKLRHKKFIYLWAFIFGVAYVLINLLAGLLGGIGKSPYSHSLLGIIKNLIYVVPLLTGGEFVRSYLVNSITKKENYFVFIMIALLMTFTSFSINKYLGLSNIEGTVQFAAEYFAPEFSHNLFATYLVYLGGPSVSIIYLGIIQGFHWLSPILPNLKWINTALIGILCPIFFLMTFNSVYSGIALKKKQKEDDDILSWIVTSIVSIAMIWFAVGVFPIYPSVIVTGSMEPEIKPGDVILVEKITGIEDINNLKVNDVIQFQRDGIFISHRIIDILNTEENGLQFKTKGDNNQSPDTEPVKSQDIRGTIKYKVSKIGWLTMLIKSDKEISIDL
;
A
#
# COMPACT_ATOMS: atom_id res chain seq x y z
N MET A 1 39.50 27.11 41.67
CA MET A 1 38.33 26.22 41.59
C MET A 1 37.12 27.06 41.22
N GLU A 2 36.82 27.19 39.94
CA GLU A 2 35.62 27.91 39.50
C GLU A 2 34.86 26.99 38.55
N GLN A 3 33.97 26.18 39.14
CA GLN A 3 33.12 25.27 38.38
C GLN A 3 32.10 26.10 37.59
N ARG A 4 32.31 26.21 36.27
CA ARG A 4 31.23 26.53 35.32
C ARG A 4 30.14 25.46 35.46
N LYS A 5 29.13 25.74 36.29
CA LYS A 5 27.85 25.03 36.23
C LYS A 5 27.22 25.36 34.89
N THR A 6 27.47 24.51 33.89
CA THR A 6 26.70 24.49 32.65
C THR A 6 25.23 24.29 33.06
N LYS A 7 24.44 25.34 32.87
CA LYS A 7 23.01 25.36 33.12
C LYS A 7 22.37 24.41 32.12
N PHE A 8 22.26 23.13 32.47
CA PHE A 8 21.49 22.15 31.71
C PHE A 8 20.05 22.63 31.69
N ILE A 9 19.64 23.26 30.59
CA ILE A 9 18.24 23.59 30.35
C ILE A 9 17.53 22.25 30.23
N PRO A 10 16.56 21.92 31.11
CA PRO A 10 15.81 20.70 30.95
C PRO A 10 15.08 20.77 29.62
N THR A 11 15.38 19.82 28.73
CA THR A 11 14.67 19.57 27.46
C THR A 11 13.25 19.10 27.77
N ARG A 12 12.40 20.01 28.26
CA ARG A 12 10.97 19.76 28.37
C ARG A 12 10.35 19.97 27.00
N ALA A 13 9.51 19.02 26.61
CA ALA A 13 8.61 19.19 25.48
C ALA A 13 7.82 20.48 25.66
N SER A 14 7.93 21.39 24.69
CA SER A 14 7.14 22.61 24.67
C SER A 14 5.96 22.38 23.75
N TYR A 15 4.78 22.12 24.32
CA TYR A 15 3.54 22.03 23.53
C TYR A 15 3.32 23.28 22.66
N LYS A 16 3.77 24.46 23.12
CA LYS A 16 3.75 25.70 22.34
C LYS A 16 4.54 25.58 21.04
N ASN A 17 5.71 24.92 21.08
CA ASN A 17 6.53 24.72 19.91
C ASN A 17 5.90 23.70 18.95
N CYS A 18 5.25 22.66 19.47
CA CYS A 18 4.48 21.74 18.63
C CYS A 18 3.36 22.47 17.88
N ILE A 19 2.60 23.32 18.58
CA ILE A 19 1.55 24.13 17.97
C ILE A 19 2.14 25.05 16.90
N LEU A 20 3.28 25.69 17.17
CA LEU A 20 3.98 26.53 16.19
C LEU A 20 4.40 25.72 14.95
N VAL A 21 4.97 24.53 15.12
CA VAL A 21 5.34 23.65 14.00
C VAL A 21 4.10 23.24 13.19
N ILE A 22 3.00 22.87 13.85
CA ILE A 22 1.73 22.55 13.17
C ILE A 22 1.21 23.77 12.40
N MET A 23 1.17 24.95 13.01
CA MET A 23 0.72 26.19 12.35
C MET A 23 1.61 26.54 11.15
N LEU A 24 2.92 26.35 11.26
CA LEU A 24 3.87 26.56 10.16
C LEU A 24 3.59 25.60 9.00
N THR A 25 3.42 24.31 9.28
CA THR A 25 3.07 23.29 8.27
C THR A 25 1.73 23.60 7.61
N MET A 26 0.71 23.97 8.40
CA MET A 26 -0.60 24.36 7.86
C MET A 26 -0.54 25.63 7.02
N SER A 27 0.27 26.61 7.42
CA SER A 27 0.45 27.86 6.64
C SER A 27 1.08 27.59 5.28
N ILE A 28 2.09 26.72 5.23
CA ILE A 28 2.71 26.29 3.96
C ILE A 28 1.68 25.53 3.12
N TYR A 29 0.93 24.61 3.73
CA TYR A 29 -0.12 23.87 3.03
C TYR A 29 -1.20 24.78 2.43
N ILE A 30 -1.66 25.80 3.18
CA ILE A 30 -2.63 26.78 2.70
C ILE A 30 -2.02 27.60 1.54
N LEU A 31 -0.77 28.04 1.68
CA LEU A 31 -0.07 28.77 0.62
C LEU A 31 0.04 27.95 -0.66
N GLU A 32 0.44 26.68 -0.57
CA GLU A 32 0.56 25.76 -1.70
C GLU A 32 -0.77 25.49 -2.42
N ASN A 33 -1.89 25.60 -1.71
CA ASN A 33 -3.23 25.39 -2.26
C ASN A 33 -3.95 26.70 -2.59
N SER A 34 -3.30 27.84 -2.39
CA SER A 34 -3.85 29.15 -2.72
C SER A 34 -3.56 29.54 -4.17
N PRO A 35 -4.27 30.55 -4.73
CA PRO A 35 -3.95 31.12 -6.04
C PRO A 35 -2.56 31.78 -6.10
N ALA A 36 -1.79 31.86 -5.01
CA ALA A 36 -0.46 32.47 -5.01
C ALA A 36 0.48 31.85 -6.05
N ALA A 37 0.36 30.55 -6.31
CA ALA A 37 1.18 29.87 -7.32
C ALA A 37 0.93 30.38 -8.74
N SER A 38 -0.31 30.77 -9.08
CA SER A 38 -0.62 31.34 -10.40
C SER A 38 -0.18 32.80 -10.53
N LEU A 39 -0.20 33.56 -9.42
CA LEU A 39 0.25 34.96 -9.39
C LEU A 39 1.77 35.12 -9.53
N ILE A 40 2.54 34.20 -8.91
CA ILE A 40 4.01 34.26 -8.88
C ILE A 40 4.64 33.58 -10.12
N GLY A 41 3.88 32.70 -10.78
CA GLY A 41 4.37 31.84 -11.86
C GLY A 41 4.58 30.42 -11.36
N GLY A 42 3.79 29.47 -11.88
CA GLY A 42 3.71 28.11 -11.33
C GLY A 42 5.04 27.35 -11.37
N THR A 43 5.90 27.60 -12.34
CA THR A 43 7.24 27.00 -12.43
C THR A 43 8.17 27.52 -11.35
N LEU A 44 8.22 28.84 -11.15
CA LEU A 44 9.00 29.47 -10.07
C LEU A 44 8.53 28.98 -8.71
N PHE A 45 7.20 28.92 -8.51
CA PHE A 45 6.63 28.46 -7.25
C PHE A 45 7.02 26.99 -6.97
N THR A 46 6.84 26.11 -7.95
CA THR A 46 7.05 24.66 -7.78
C THR A 46 8.52 24.29 -7.59
N TYR A 47 9.43 24.88 -8.35
CA TYR A 47 10.84 24.46 -8.37
C TYR A 47 11.78 25.34 -7.55
N VAL A 48 11.32 26.51 -7.07
CA VAL A 48 12.16 27.42 -6.27
C VAL A 48 11.53 27.71 -4.93
N ILE A 49 10.34 28.32 -4.91
CA ILE A 49 9.73 28.82 -3.65
C ILE A 49 9.37 27.66 -2.73
N LYS A 50 8.64 26.66 -3.23
CA LYS A 50 8.20 25.51 -2.44
C LYS A 50 9.38 24.71 -1.85
N PRO A 51 10.42 24.35 -2.63
CA PRO A 51 11.64 23.76 -2.07
C PRO A 51 12.32 24.61 -1.01
N LEU A 52 12.44 25.93 -1.23
CA LEU A 52 13.05 26.85 -0.25
C LEU A 52 12.25 26.94 1.04
N LEU A 53 10.91 26.94 0.97
CA LEU A 53 10.04 26.93 2.15
C LEU A 53 10.26 25.68 3.00
N TRP A 54 10.21 24.49 2.38
CA TRP A 54 10.40 23.23 3.11
C TRP A 54 11.82 23.03 3.62
N PHE A 55 12.83 23.48 2.86
CA PHE A 55 14.20 23.54 3.35
C PHE A 55 14.33 24.50 4.55
N GLY A 56 13.69 25.67 4.47
CA GLY A 56 13.62 26.64 5.55
C GLY A 56 12.97 26.06 6.81
N VAL A 57 11.89 25.28 6.68
CA VAL A 57 11.27 24.54 7.79
C VAL A 57 12.25 23.55 8.41
N ALA A 58 12.97 22.77 7.59
CA ALA A 58 13.96 21.82 8.09
C ALA A 58 15.05 22.53 8.91
N VAL A 59 15.59 23.65 8.39
CA VAL A 59 16.59 24.47 9.10
C VAL A 59 16.03 25.09 10.37
N PHE A 60 14.80 25.63 10.31
CA PHE A 60 14.14 26.22 11.47
C PHE A 60 13.95 25.20 12.60
N ILE A 61 13.43 24.01 12.28
CA ILE A 61 13.25 22.93 13.25
C ILE A 61 14.60 22.44 13.78
N TRP A 62 15.62 22.37 12.91
CA TRP A 62 16.97 22.00 13.33
C TRP A 62 17.56 23.01 14.33
N GLN A 63 17.20 24.29 14.28
CA GLN A 63 17.62 25.28 15.28
C GLN A 63 16.86 25.17 16.61
N MET A 64 15.70 24.50 16.64
CA MET A 64 14.92 24.31 17.86
C MET A 64 15.62 23.35 18.85
N PRO A 65 15.28 23.39 20.15
CA PRO A 65 15.81 22.46 21.13
C PRO A 65 15.59 21.00 20.70
N HIS A 66 16.69 20.28 20.47
CA HIS A 66 16.64 18.92 19.96
C HIS A 66 16.08 17.96 21.00
N ILE A 67 15.08 17.18 20.58
CA ILE A 67 14.53 16.11 21.39
C ILE A 67 15.06 14.79 20.85
N LYS A 68 15.67 14.02 21.74
CA LYS A 68 16.33 12.77 21.37
C LYS A 68 15.26 11.71 21.04
N PRO A 69 15.44 10.94 19.96
CA PRO A 69 14.64 9.75 19.71
C PRO A 69 14.72 8.76 20.87
N THR A 70 13.70 7.91 21.00
CA THR A 70 13.54 7.04 22.18
C THR A 70 14.54 5.88 22.19
N ALA A 71 15.00 5.41 21.02
CA ALA A 71 15.89 4.26 20.97
C ALA A 71 17.29 4.57 21.52
N LYS A 72 17.90 3.55 22.15
CA LYS A 72 19.29 3.65 22.63
C LYS A 72 20.25 3.75 21.44
N LEU A 73 21.28 4.58 21.56
CA LEU A 73 22.30 4.80 20.51
C LEU A 73 22.93 3.50 19.97
N ARG A 74 23.09 2.48 20.81
CA ARG A 74 23.62 1.17 20.41
C ARG A 74 22.77 0.46 19.34
N HIS A 75 21.46 0.74 19.28
CA HIS A 75 20.55 0.15 18.30
C HIS A 75 20.41 1.01 17.04
N LYS A 76 21.10 2.16 16.95
CA LYS A 76 20.95 3.09 15.83
C LYS A 76 21.32 2.43 14.50
N LYS A 77 22.47 1.74 14.42
CA LYS A 77 22.89 1.04 13.18
C LYS A 77 21.85 0.02 12.72
N PHE A 78 21.28 -0.71 13.68
CA PHE A 78 20.22 -1.69 13.43
C PHE A 78 18.97 -1.04 12.83
N ILE A 79 18.48 0.04 13.45
CA ILE A 79 17.28 0.74 12.99
C ILE A 79 17.48 1.31 11.56
N TYR A 80 18.67 1.86 11.27
CA TYR A 80 18.99 2.38 9.93
C TYR A 80 19.01 1.27 8.88
N LEU A 81 19.59 0.11 9.21
CA LEU A 81 19.63 -1.05 8.32
C LEU A 81 18.21 -1.54 8.00
N TRP A 82 17.34 -1.65 9.00
CA TRP A 82 15.96 -2.07 8.79
C TRP A 82 15.16 -1.07 7.96
N ALA A 83 15.31 0.23 8.19
CA ALA A 83 14.66 1.25 7.35
C ALA A 83 15.09 1.15 5.88
N PHE A 84 16.38 0.88 5.63
CA PHE A 84 16.90 0.60 4.30
C PHE A 84 16.27 -0.67 3.71
N ILE A 85 16.28 -1.79 4.46
CA ILE A 85 15.69 -3.07 4.02
C ILE A 85 14.22 -2.89 3.66
N PHE A 86 13.42 -2.23 4.49
CA PHE A 86 12.00 -2.02 4.21
C PHE A 86 11.76 -1.10 3.00
N GLY A 87 12.60 -0.07 2.81
CA GLY A 87 12.53 0.79 1.62
C GLY A 87 12.80 -0.01 0.35
N VAL A 88 13.88 -0.80 0.34
CA VAL A 88 14.25 -1.68 -0.79
C VAL A 88 13.18 -2.75 -1.00
N ALA A 89 12.72 -3.41 0.06
CA ALA A 89 11.70 -4.45 -0.02
C ALA A 89 10.41 -3.89 -0.64
N TYR A 90 9.96 -2.70 -0.23
CA TYR A 90 8.78 -2.07 -0.83
C TYR A 90 8.94 -1.86 -2.34
N VAL A 91 10.10 -1.36 -2.77
CA VAL A 91 10.42 -1.16 -4.19
C VAL A 91 10.44 -2.48 -4.95
N LEU A 92 11.11 -3.50 -4.42
CA LEU A 92 11.17 -4.84 -5.04
C LEU A 92 9.79 -5.48 -5.16
N ILE A 93 8.98 -5.38 -4.11
CA ILE A 93 7.59 -5.85 -4.10
C ILE A 93 6.79 -5.15 -5.20
N ASN A 94 6.89 -3.82 -5.30
CA ASN A 94 6.21 -3.06 -6.35
C ASN A 94 6.69 -3.44 -7.76
N LEU A 95 7.99 -3.66 -7.96
CA LEU A 95 8.55 -4.13 -9.23
C LEU A 95 8.02 -5.52 -9.60
N LEU A 96 8.00 -6.46 -8.64
CA LEU A 96 7.46 -7.81 -8.85
C LEU A 96 5.97 -7.78 -9.19
N ALA A 97 5.19 -6.94 -8.50
CA ALA A 97 3.79 -6.73 -8.85
C ALA A 97 3.67 -6.12 -10.26
N GLY A 98 4.53 -5.17 -10.62
CA GLY A 98 4.58 -4.58 -11.97
C GLY A 98 4.87 -5.61 -13.06
N LEU A 99 5.74 -6.58 -12.80
CA LEU A 99 6.00 -7.68 -13.75
C LEU A 99 4.74 -8.53 -14.01
N LEU A 100 3.85 -8.66 -13.02
CA LEU A 100 2.60 -9.41 -13.15
C LEU A 100 1.43 -8.57 -13.68
N GLY A 101 1.38 -7.29 -13.30
CA GLY A 101 0.26 -6.39 -13.56
C GLY A 101 0.47 -5.39 -14.68
N GLY A 102 1.69 -5.25 -15.19
CA GLY A 102 2.10 -4.29 -16.22
C GLY A 102 3.13 -3.27 -15.73
N ILE A 103 4.06 -2.92 -16.61
CA ILE A 103 5.08 -1.88 -16.39
C ILE A 103 4.81 -0.70 -17.33
N GLY A 104 4.75 0.50 -16.77
CA GLY A 104 4.64 1.77 -17.49
C GLY A 104 5.97 2.52 -17.57
N LYS A 105 6.04 3.48 -18.50
CA LYS A 105 7.13 4.46 -18.53
C LYS A 105 6.88 5.52 -17.46
N SER A 106 7.96 5.96 -16.81
CA SER A 106 7.87 7.06 -15.86
C SER A 106 7.40 8.35 -16.53
N PRO A 107 6.56 9.16 -15.86
CA PRO A 107 6.11 10.46 -16.35
C PRO A 107 7.19 11.54 -16.20
N TYR A 108 8.30 11.24 -15.53
CA TYR A 108 9.35 12.19 -15.22
C TYR A 108 10.45 12.22 -16.28
N SER A 109 11.13 13.36 -16.42
CA SER A 109 12.28 13.46 -17.32
C SER A 109 13.50 12.78 -16.70
N HIS A 110 14.06 11.81 -17.42
CA HIS A 110 15.32 11.11 -17.06
C HIS A 110 16.55 11.71 -17.74
N SER A 111 16.43 12.89 -18.33
CA SER A 111 17.61 13.70 -18.71
C SER A 111 18.35 14.16 -17.45
N LEU A 112 19.66 14.46 -17.56
CA LEU A 112 20.44 14.94 -16.40
C LEU A 112 19.79 16.16 -15.72
N LEU A 113 19.32 17.13 -16.53
CA LEU A 113 18.62 18.31 -16.03
C LEU A 113 17.24 17.97 -15.43
N GLY A 114 16.53 17.00 -16.01
CA GLY A 114 15.27 16.49 -15.48
C GLY A 114 15.43 15.86 -14.10
N ILE A 115 16.44 15.01 -13.94
CA ILE A 115 16.80 14.38 -12.67
C ILE A 115 17.14 15.44 -11.61
N ILE A 116 17.95 16.45 -11.97
CA ILE A 116 18.28 17.55 -11.06
C ILE A 116 17.01 18.30 -10.62
N LYS A 117 16.10 18.62 -11.55
CA LYS A 117 14.82 19.29 -11.22
C LYS A 117 13.95 18.45 -10.29
N ASN A 118 13.86 17.14 -10.53
CA ASN A 118 13.12 16.22 -9.66
C ASN A 118 13.72 16.20 -8.25
N LEU A 119 15.05 16.13 -8.13
CA LEU A 119 15.72 16.13 -6.83
C LEU A 119 15.53 17.45 -6.07
N ILE A 120 15.61 18.59 -6.76
CA ILE A 120 15.34 19.92 -6.18
C ILE A 120 13.92 19.98 -5.61
N TYR A 121 12.96 19.36 -6.26
CA TYR A 121 11.59 19.29 -5.76
C TYR A 121 11.44 18.32 -4.57
N VAL A 122 11.92 17.09 -4.71
CA VAL A 122 11.63 15.98 -3.79
C VAL A 122 12.42 16.07 -2.48
N VAL A 123 13.72 16.35 -2.54
CA VAL A 123 14.60 16.25 -1.36
C VAL A 123 14.21 17.25 -0.27
N PRO A 124 13.99 18.55 -0.57
CA PRO A 124 13.57 19.52 0.44
C PRO A 124 12.21 19.20 1.06
N LEU A 125 11.25 18.76 0.24
CA LEU A 125 9.92 18.36 0.71
C LEU A 125 9.98 17.18 1.69
N LEU A 126 10.69 16.12 1.30
CA LEU A 126 10.88 14.95 2.14
C LEU A 126 11.58 15.33 3.44
N THR A 127 12.74 15.99 3.35
CA THR A 127 13.51 16.37 4.54
C THR A 127 12.72 17.29 5.47
N GLY A 128 12.09 18.34 4.96
CA GLY A 128 11.25 19.24 5.76
C GLY A 128 10.10 18.50 6.45
N GLY A 129 9.39 17.63 5.72
CA GLY A 129 8.33 16.79 6.29
C GLY A 129 8.82 15.86 7.39
N GLU A 130 9.97 15.19 7.21
CA GLU A 130 10.54 14.30 8.21
C GLU A 130 11.01 15.04 9.47
N PHE A 131 11.53 16.26 9.33
CA PHE A 131 11.90 17.11 10.47
C PHE A 131 10.66 17.57 11.25
N VAL A 132 9.58 17.97 10.56
CA VAL A 132 8.26 18.25 11.17
C VAL A 132 7.79 17.05 11.97
N ARG A 133 7.72 15.87 11.34
CA ARG A 133 7.31 14.63 12.00
C ARG A 133 8.17 14.33 13.22
N SER A 134 9.49 14.44 13.09
CA SER A 134 10.42 14.20 14.19
C SER A 134 10.24 15.14 15.37
N TYR A 135 9.99 16.42 15.10
CA TYR A 135 9.73 17.36 16.16
C TYR A 135 8.43 17.02 16.90
N LEU A 136 7.34 16.78 16.17
CA LEU A 136 6.02 16.51 16.76
C LEU A 136 6.00 15.22 17.58
N VAL A 137 6.49 14.12 17.01
CA VAL A 137 6.47 12.80 17.66
C VAL A 137 7.27 12.82 18.96
N ASN A 138 8.53 13.24 18.89
CA ASN A 138 9.42 13.18 20.05
C ASN A 138 9.08 14.23 21.11
N SER A 139 8.42 15.32 20.72
CA SER A 139 7.89 16.31 21.68
C SER A 139 6.65 15.80 22.41
N ILE A 140 5.66 15.26 21.69
CA ILE A 140 4.35 14.94 22.27
C ILE A 140 4.41 13.68 23.12
N THR A 141 5.17 12.66 22.69
CA THR A 141 5.23 11.38 23.41
C THR A 141 6.65 10.95 23.74
N LYS A 142 6.85 10.51 24.98
CA LYS A 142 8.10 9.91 25.48
C LYS A 142 8.05 8.39 25.58
N LYS A 143 6.84 7.82 25.47
CA LYS A 143 6.57 6.38 25.49
C LYS A 143 5.80 6.04 24.22
N GLU A 144 5.70 4.76 23.92
CA GLU A 144 4.92 4.31 22.77
C GLU A 144 3.45 4.68 22.97
N ASN A 145 2.90 5.44 22.02
CA ASN A 145 1.52 5.87 22.04
C ASN A 145 0.99 5.90 20.60
N TYR A 146 0.30 4.82 20.21
CA TYR A 146 -0.25 4.66 18.87
C TYR A 146 -1.28 5.72 18.52
N PHE A 147 -2.02 6.27 19.49
CA PHE A 147 -2.94 7.37 19.21
C PHE A 147 -2.19 8.61 18.70
N VAL A 148 -1.07 8.97 19.33
CA VAL A 148 -0.20 10.07 18.87
C VAL A 148 0.38 9.76 17.49
N PHE A 149 0.81 8.52 17.25
CA PHE A 149 1.35 8.11 15.95
C PHE A 149 0.30 8.22 14.84
N ILE A 150 -0.93 7.77 15.09
CA ILE A 150 -2.04 7.87 14.15
C ILE A 150 -2.40 9.33 13.87
N MET A 151 -2.48 10.19 14.89
CA MET A 151 -2.79 11.62 14.69
C MET A 151 -1.73 12.34 13.85
N ILE A 152 -0.45 12.06 14.11
CA ILE A 152 0.64 12.65 13.32
C ILE A 152 0.65 12.07 11.90
N ALA A 153 0.45 10.76 11.74
CA ALA A 153 0.35 10.14 10.42
C ALA A 153 -0.78 10.74 9.60
N LEU A 154 -1.97 10.93 10.20
CA LEU A 154 -3.11 11.60 9.56
C LEU A 154 -2.75 13.03 9.14
N LEU A 155 -2.13 13.82 10.02
CA LEU A 155 -1.68 15.18 9.68
C LEU A 155 -0.79 15.17 8.44
N MET A 156 0.24 14.30 8.43
CA MET A 156 1.17 14.21 7.31
C MET A 156 0.46 13.76 6.02
N THR A 157 -0.45 12.79 6.09
CA THR A 157 -1.24 12.31 4.95
C THR A 157 -2.23 13.34 4.42
N PHE A 158 -2.91 14.09 5.29
CA PHE A 158 -3.81 15.14 4.81
C PHE A 158 -3.04 16.21 4.04
N THR A 159 -1.85 16.57 4.51
CA THR A 159 -1.00 17.58 3.88
C THR A 159 -0.26 17.10 2.62
N SER A 160 -0.26 15.80 2.30
CA SER A 160 0.44 15.28 1.11
C SER A 160 -0.34 15.47 -0.20
N PHE A 161 -1.66 15.69 -0.11
CA PHE A 161 -2.53 15.91 -1.27
C PHE A 161 -3.07 17.34 -1.32
N SER A 162 -3.21 17.89 -2.54
CA SER A 162 -3.83 19.20 -2.75
C SER A 162 -5.29 19.21 -2.28
N ILE A 163 -5.73 20.35 -1.74
CA ILE A 163 -7.11 20.55 -1.28
C ILE A 163 -8.14 20.30 -2.39
N ASN A 164 -7.75 20.59 -3.64
CA ASN A 164 -8.58 20.37 -4.82
C ASN A 164 -8.87 18.88 -5.07
N LYS A 165 -7.96 17.97 -4.66
CA LYS A 165 -8.24 16.53 -4.74
C LYS A 165 -9.37 16.12 -3.80
N TYR A 166 -9.46 16.72 -2.61
CA TYR A 166 -10.55 16.45 -1.68
C TYR A 166 -11.85 17.13 -2.10
N LEU A 167 -11.79 18.41 -2.50
CA LEU A 167 -12.97 19.17 -2.94
C LEU A 167 -13.55 18.65 -4.27
N GLY A 168 -12.73 17.97 -5.09
CA GLY A 168 -13.17 17.34 -6.33
C GLY A 168 -13.92 16.02 -6.16
N LEU A 169 -14.00 15.47 -4.95
CA LEU A 169 -14.71 14.21 -4.68
C LEU A 169 -16.22 14.46 -4.59
N SER A 170 -16.93 14.21 -5.69
CA SER A 170 -18.38 14.42 -5.76
C SER A 170 -19.20 13.14 -5.60
N ASN A 171 -18.63 11.97 -5.90
CA ASN A 171 -19.31 10.68 -5.86
C ASN A 171 -18.68 9.70 -4.84
N ILE A 172 -19.48 8.74 -4.37
CA ILE A 172 -19.03 7.72 -3.40
C ILE A 172 -17.97 6.82 -4.03
N GLU A 173 -18.16 6.39 -5.29
CA GLU A 173 -17.19 5.54 -6.00
C GLU A 173 -15.82 6.22 -6.10
N GLY A 174 -15.75 7.47 -6.56
CA GLY A 174 -14.51 8.22 -6.64
C GLY A 174 -13.90 8.50 -5.27
N THR A 175 -14.72 8.70 -4.23
CA THR A 175 -14.24 8.82 -2.84
C THR A 175 -13.59 7.53 -2.36
N VAL A 176 -14.23 6.38 -2.61
CA VAL A 176 -13.68 5.05 -2.26
C VAL A 176 -12.40 4.78 -3.03
N GLN A 177 -12.38 5.06 -4.34
CA GLN A 177 -11.20 4.87 -5.16
C GLN A 177 -10.05 5.78 -4.70
N PHE A 178 -10.31 7.06 -4.45
CA PHE A 178 -9.28 7.97 -3.91
C PHE A 178 -8.77 7.50 -2.55
N ALA A 179 -9.66 7.09 -1.66
CA ALA A 179 -9.31 6.61 -0.34
C ALA A 179 -8.41 5.36 -0.42
N ALA A 180 -8.78 4.39 -1.25
CA ALA A 180 -8.06 3.13 -1.40
C ALA A 180 -6.75 3.28 -2.17
N GLU A 181 -6.75 3.99 -3.30
CA GLU A 181 -5.61 4.08 -4.20
C GLU A 181 -4.54 5.06 -3.70
N TYR A 182 -4.95 6.14 -3.02
CA TYR A 182 -4.03 7.22 -2.62
C TYR A 182 -3.97 7.40 -1.10
N PHE A 183 -5.10 7.67 -0.44
CA PHE A 183 -5.10 8.13 0.96
C PHE A 183 -4.63 7.05 1.95
N ALA A 184 -5.20 5.85 1.90
CA ALA A 184 -4.91 4.77 2.85
C ALA A 184 -3.48 4.20 2.70
N PRO A 185 -2.95 3.99 1.48
CA PRO A 185 -1.53 3.70 1.27
C PRO A 185 -0.61 4.75 1.88
N GLU A 186 -0.87 6.02 1.60
CA GLU A 186 -0.07 7.13 2.09
C GLU A 186 -0.14 7.21 3.63
N PHE A 187 -1.33 7.02 4.22
CA PHE A 187 -1.50 6.91 5.67
C PHE A 187 -0.68 5.77 6.27
N SER A 188 -0.64 4.61 5.64
CA SER A 188 0.09 3.43 6.10
C SER A 188 1.60 3.68 6.10
N HIS A 189 2.13 4.28 5.03
CA HIS A 189 3.52 4.74 4.97
C HIS A 189 3.83 5.79 6.04
N ASN A 190 2.95 6.76 6.23
CA ASN A 190 3.13 7.82 7.23
C ASN A 190 3.09 7.28 8.65
N LEU A 191 2.24 6.30 8.95
CA LEU A 191 2.19 5.63 10.25
C LEU A 191 3.49 4.89 10.55
N PHE A 192 4.01 4.13 9.59
CA PHE A 192 5.28 3.44 9.74
C PHE A 192 6.47 4.40 9.85
N ALA A 193 6.53 5.43 9.01
CA ALA A 193 7.54 6.48 9.10
C ALA A 193 7.52 7.18 10.47
N THR A 194 6.34 7.42 11.03
CA THR A 194 6.16 7.99 12.38
C THR A 194 6.74 7.10 13.46
N TYR A 195 6.53 5.78 13.36
CA TYR A 195 7.15 4.81 14.25
C TYR A 195 8.69 4.77 14.12
N LEU A 196 9.21 4.79 12.89
CA LEU A 196 10.66 4.84 12.64
C LEU A 196 11.30 6.12 13.22
N VAL A 197 10.64 7.26 13.06
CA VAL A 197 11.08 8.55 13.59
C VAL A 197 11.07 8.58 15.12
N TYR A 198 10.02 8.03 15.74
CA TYR A 198 9.94 7.88 17.20
C TYR A 198 11.16 7.13 17.76
N LEU A 199 11.61 6.10 17.04
CA LEU A 199 12.75 5.28 17.45
C LEU A 199 14.10 5.93 17.12
N GLY A 200 14.31 6.36 15.88
CA GLY A 200 15.64 6.71 15.36
C GLY A 200 15.79 8.14 14.82
N GLY A 201 14.74 8.96 14.85
CA GLY A 201 14.76 10.34 14.36
C GLY A 201 14.54 10.45 12.83
N PRO A 202 14.66 11.66 12.28
CA PRO A 202 14.21 11.96 10.92
C PRO A 202 15.05 11.25 9.86
N SER A 203 16.34 11.02 10.11
CA SER A 203 17.21 10.32 9.15
C SER A 203 16.72 8.91 8.82
N VAL A 204 16.07 8.22 9.76
CA VAL A 204 15.62 6.83 9.56
C VAL A 204 14.45 6.78 8.59
N SER A 205 13.47 7.67 8.75
CA SER A 205 12.36 7.76 7.80
C SER A 205 12.78 8.37 6.47
N ILE A 206 13.76 9.30 6.45
CA ILE A 206 14.36 9.78 5.19
C ILE A 206 14.95 8.62 4.40
N ILE A 207 15.61 7.64 5.06
CA ILE A 207 16.12 6.45 4.36
C ILE A 207 14.95 5.64 3.77
N TYR A 208 13.95 5.32 4.59
CA TYR A 208 12.80 4.51 4.17
C TYR A 208 12.01 5.18 3.02
N LEU A 209 11.49 6.39 3.25
CA LEU A 209 10.69 7.13 2.27
C LEU A 209 11.54 7.65 1.12
N GLY A 210 12.81 7.97 1.35
CA GLY A 210 13.73 8.44 0.31
C GLY A 210 14.07 7.35 -0.71
N ILE A 211 14.13 6.08 -0.32
CA ILE A 211 14.28 4.96 -1.27
C ILE A 211 13.00 4.83 -2.12
N ILE A 212 11.83 4.91 -1.49
CA ILE A 212 10.53 4.78 -2.17
C ILE A 212 10.31 5.95 -3.16
N GLN A 213 10.51 7.18 -2.70
CA GLN A 213 10.40 8.37 -3.54
C GLN A 213 11.52 8.43 -4.58
N GLY A 214 12.75 8.05 -4.22
CA GLY A 214 13.86 7.94 -5.16
C GLY A 214 13.54 7.00 -6.31
N PHE A 215 12.96 5.83 -6.03
CA PHE A 215 12.47 4.93 -7.07
C PHE A 215 11.38 5.59 -7.92
N HIS A 216 10.35 6.18 -7.31
CA HIS A 216 9.24 6.82 -8.04
C HIS A 216 9.69 7.94 -8.98
N TRP A 217 10.65 8.77 -8.56
CA TRP A 217 11.06 9.99 -9.28
C TRP A 217 12.26 9.81 -10.22
N LEU A 218 13.08 8.76 -10.00
CA LEU A 218 14.31 8.54 -10.76
C LEU A 218 14.24 7.31 -11.67
N SER A 219 13.39 6.33 -11.36
CA SER A 219 13.27 5.12 -12.17
C SER A 219 12.63 5.41 -13.53
N PRO A 220 13.21 4.98 -14.66
CA PRO A 220 12.61 5.14 -15.99
C PRO A 220 11.35 4.28 -16.19
N ILE A 221 11.19 3.25 -15.36
CA ILE A 221 10.08 2.30 -15.40
C ILE A 221 9.37 2.28 -14.05
N LEU A 222 8.04 2.29 -14.09
CA LEU A 222 7.19 2.24 -12.90
C LEU A 222 6.11 1.17 -13.07
N PRO A 223 5.71 0.48 -11.99
CA PRO A 223 4.57 -0.44 -12.03
C PRO A 223 3.28 0.30 -12.42
N ASN A 224 2.50 -0.27 -13.34
CA ASN A 224 1.19 0.25 -13.73
C ASN A 224 0.11 -0.75 -13.32
N LEU A 225 -0.20 -0.76 -12.02
CA LEU A 225 -1.12 -1.72 -11.42
C LEU A 225 -2.54 -1.18 -11.39
N LYS A 226 -3.53 -2.09 -11.41
CA LYS A 226 -4.92 -1.75 -11.09
C LYS A 226 -5.00 -1.11 -9.70
N TRP A 227 -5.88 -0.12 -9.52
CA TRP A 227 -6.00 0.64 -8.27
C TRP A 227 -6.13 -0.23 -7.01
N ILE A 228 -6.84 -1.37 -7.11
CA ILE A 228 -7.01 -2.34 -6.01
C ILE A 228 -5.66 -2.95 -5.60
N ASN A 229 -4.83 -3.31 -6.58
CA ASN A 229 -3.51 -3.87 -6.31
C ASN A 229 -2.59 -2.79 -5.70
N THR A 230 -2.63 -1.57 -6.22
CA THR A 230 -1.90 -0.43 -5.64
C THR A 230 -2.31 -0.18 -4.19
N ALA A 231 -3.62 -0.16 -3.92
CA ALA A 231 -4.19 -0.01 -2.57
C ALA A 231 -3.68 -1.11 -1.63
N LEU A 232 -3.77 -2.36 -2.07
CA LEU A 232 -3.40 -3.51 -1.27
C LEU A 232 -1.92 -3.52 -0.92
N ILE A 233 -1.04 -3.26 -1.89
CA ILE A 233 0.41 -3.22 -1.66
C ILE A 233 0.77 -2.06 -0.75
N GLY A 234 0.23 -0.88 -1.05
CA GLY A 234 0.52 0.35 -0.33
C GLY A 234 -0.01 0.37 1.12
N ILE A 235 -1.07 -0.37 1.42
CA ILE A 235 -1.58 -0.52 2.80
C ILE A 235 -0.87 -1.65 3.52
N LEU A 236 -0.84 -2.85 2.95
CA LEU A 236 -0.38 -4.03 3.67
C LEU A 236 1.12 -4.00 3.94
N CYS A 237 1.95 -3.55 2.99
CA CYS A 237 3.39 -3.60 3.17
C CYS A 237 3.84 -2.70 4.34
N PRO A 238 3.47 -1.41 4.42
CA PRO A 238 3.92 -0.56 5.53
C PRO A 238 3.34 -0.99 6.89
N ILE A 239 2.10 -1.47 6.94
CA ILE A 239 1.50 -2.01 8.17
C ILE A 239 2.25 -3.26 8.62
N PHE A 240 2.54 -4.16 7.69
CA PHE A 240 3.31 -5.37 7.95
C PHE A 240 4.74 -5.02 8.42
N PHE A 241 5.40 -4.04 7.80
CA PHE A 241 6.71 -3.55 8.22
C PHE A 241 6.68 -2.97 9.63
N LEU A 242 5.64 -2.19 9.97
CA LEU A 242 5.44 -1.67 11.33
C LEU A 242 5.32 -2.81 12.34
N MET A 243 4.45 -3.79 12.08
CA MET A 243 4.24 -4.93 12.99
C MET A 243 5.52 -5.74 13.18
N THR A 244 6.21 -6.05 12.09
CA THR A 244 7.46 -6.82 12.10
C THR A 244 8.55 -6.07 12.84
N PHE A 245 8.75 -4.79 12.50
CA PHE A 245 9.79 -3.99 13.13
C PHE A 245 9.52 -3.74 14.61
N ASN A 246 8.25 -3.54 14.98
CA ASN A 246 7.86 -3.46 16.39
C ASN A 246 8.21 -4.74 17.15
N SER A 247 7.85 -5.92 16.63
CA SER A 247 8.19 -7.22 17.22
C SER A 247 9.70 -7.41 17.38
N VAL A 248 10.46 -7.17 16.31
CA VAL A 248 11.91 -7.34 16.28
C VAL A 248 12.61 -6.36 17.23
N TYR A 249 12.25 -5.07 17.20
CA TYR A 249 12.87 -4.06 18.04
C TYR A 249 12.56 -4.28 19.52
N SER A 250 11.31 -4.61 19.87
CA SER A 250 10.92 -4.87 21.26
C SER A 250 11.62 -6.11 21.83
N GLY A 251 11.84 -7.16 21.03
CA GLY A 251 12.66 -8.32 21.41
C GLY A 251 14.09 -7.95 21.81
N ILE A 252 14.74 -7.10 21.02
CA ILE A 252 16.11 -6.61 21.27
C ILE A 252 16.15 -5.62 22.46
N ALA A 253 15.16 -4.74 22.57
CA ALA A 253 15.08 -3.72 23.60
C ALA A 253 14.88 -4.32 25.01
N LEU A 254 14.12 -5.42 25.11
CA LEU A 254 13.76 -6.09 26.36
C LEU A 254 14.78 -7.15 26.84
N LYS A 255 15.92 -7.34 26.13
CA LYS A 255 16.92 -8.40 26.44
C LYS A 255 16.30 -9.81 26.53
N LYS A 256 15.50 -10.26 25.55
CA LYS A 256 15.22 -11.69 25.42
C LYS A 256 16.46 -12.34 24.79
N LYS A 257 17.25 -13.06 25.60
CA LYS A 257 18.47 -13.74 25.16
C LYS A 257 18.09 -14.93 24.28
N GLN A 258 18.02 -14.77 22.95
CA GLN A 258 17.94 -15.92 22.04
C GLN A 258 18.49 -15.60 20.64
N LYS A 259 19.60 -16.29 20.32
CA LYS A 259 20.28 -16.53 19.03
C LYS A 259 20.17 -15.45 17.95
N GLU A 260 21.23 -14.66 17.84
CA GLU A 260 21.28 -13.40 17.09
C GLU A 260 21.57 -13.52 15.58
N ASP A 261 21.72 -14.72 14.99
CA ASP A 261 22.09 -14.82 13.57
C ASP A 261 21.10 -15.59 12.67
N ASP A 262 20.23 -16.46 13.21
CA ASP A 262 19.25 -17.24 12.41
C ASP A 262 17.87 -16.57 12.26
N ASP A 263 17.59 -15.50 13.00
CA ASP A 263 16.23 -14.98 13.17
C ASP A 263 15.84 -13.94 12.09
N ILE A 264 16.79 -13.12 11.61
CA ILE A 264 16.50 -12.03 10.66
C ILE A 264 16.03 -12.58 9.31
N LEU A 265 16.72 -13.59 8.78
CA LEU A 265 16.37 -14.20 7.50
C LEU A 265 15.04 -14.95 7.61
N SER A 266 14.78 -15.63 8.73
CA SER A 266 13.50 -16.26 9.02
C SER A 266 12.34 -15.26 9.04
N TRP A 267 12.52 -14.11 9.70
CA TRP A 267 11.52 -13.03 9.73
C TRP A 267 11.30 -12.42 8.35
N ILE A 268 12.35 -12.19 7.57
CA ILE A 268 12.23 -11.71 6.19
C ILE A 268 11.47 -12.71 5.32
N VAL A 269 11.77 -14.00 5.43
CA VAL A 269 11.08 -15.06 4.69
C VAL A 269 9.61 -15.14 5.08
N THR A 270 9.29 -15.18 6.38
CA THR A 270 7.89 -15.19 6.86
C THR A 270 7.14 -13.94 6.43
N SER A 271 7.81 -12.79 6.36
CA SER A 271 7.25 -11.54 5.86
C SER A 271 6.85 -11.62 4.40
N ILE A 272 7.78 -12.07 3.56
CA ILE A 272 7.57 -12.22 2.12
C ILE A 272 6.47 -13.26 1.87
N VAL A 273 6.50 -14.38 2.58
CA VAL A 273 5.47 -15.44 2.46
C VAL A 273 4.10 -14.93 2.89
N SER A 274 4.01 -14.14 3.96
CA SER A 274 2.73 -13.57 4.43
C SER A 274 2.15 -12.59 3.41
N ILE A 275 2.98 -11.69 2.87
CA ILE A 275 2.55 -10.75 1.83
C ILE A 275 2.13 -11.49 0.56
N ALA A 276 2.93 -12.46 0.11
CA ALA A 276 2.61 -13.29 -1.05
C ALA A 276 1.31 -14.10 -0.84
N MET A 277 1.07 -14.61 0.37
CA MET A 277 -0.16 -15.32 0.70
C MET A 277 -1.38 -14.39 0.65
N ILE A 278 -1.27 -13.15 1.16
CA ILE A 278 -2.37 -12.17 1.06
C ILE A 278 -2.60 -11.78 -0.41
N TRP A 279 -1.54 -11.58 -1.19
CA TRP A 279 -1.63 -11.31 -2.63
C TRP A 279 -2.30 -12.45 -3.39
N PHE A 280 -2.00 -13.69 -3.01
CA PHE A 280 -2.65 -14.85 -3.56
C PHE A 280 -4.13 -14.87 -3.21
N ALA A 281 -4.47 -14.67 -1.93
CA ALA A 281 -5.86 -14.63 -1.47
C ALA A 281 -6.70 -13.54 -2.14
N VAL A 282 -6.14 -12.36 -2.38
CA VAL A 282 -6.85 -11.24 -3.06
C VAL A 282 -6.77 -11.34 -4.58
N GLY A 283 -6.06 -12.33 -5.11
CA GLY A 283 -5.97 -12.58 -6.53
C GLY A 283 -5.17 -11.52 -7.26
N VAL A 284 -3.96 -11.19 -6.79
CA VAL A 284 -3.00 -10.38 -7.54
C VAL A 284 -2.37 -11.20 -8.68
N PHE A 285 -2.07 -12.47 -8.43
CA PHE A 285 -1.44 -13.37 -9.39
C PHE A 285 -2.38 -13.74 -10.57
N PRO A 286 -1.84 -14.31 -11.67
CA PRO A 286 -2.63 -14.84 -12.78
C PRO A 286 -3.62 -15.92 -12.34
N ILE A 287 -3.29 -16.66 -11.29
CA ILE A 287 -4.18 -17.64 -10.66
C ILE A 287 -4.64 -17.08 -9.32
N TYR A 288 -5.95 -17.15 -9.05
CA TYR A 288 -6.54 -16.69 -7.80
C TYR A 288 -7.55 -17.69 -7.23
N PRO A 289 -7.70 -17.77 -5.90
CA PRO A 289 -8.71 -18.61 -5.28
C PRO A 289 -10.10 -17.97 -5.36
N SER A 290 -11.12 -18.78 -5.65
CA SER A 290 -12.53 -18.42 -5.55
C SER A 290 -13.29 -19.52 -4.81
N VAL A 291 -14.27 -19.16 -3.99
CA VAL A 291 -15.09 -20.13 -3.24
C VAL A 291 -16.33 -20.49 -4.06
N ILE A 292 -16.65 -21.78 -4.12
CA ILE A 292 -17.86 -22.28 -4.76
C ILE A 292 -19.03 -22.22 -3.78
N VAL A 293 -20.12 -21.61 -4.22
CA VAL A 293 -21.31 -21.38 -3.39
C VAL A 293 -22.44 -22.36 -3.73
N THR A 294 -22.53 -22.80 -4.98
CA THR A 294 -23.64 -23.61 -5.50
C THR A 294 -23.21 -25.04 -5.87
N GLY A 295 -24.15 -25.98 -5.87
CA GLY A 295 -23.94 -27.39 -6.23
C GLY A 295 -24.14 -27.70 -7.73
N SER A 296 -24.05 -26.70 -8.61
CA SER A 296 -24.30 -26.90 -10.06
C SER A 296 -23.18 -27.65 -10.78
N MET A 297 -22.01 -27.74 -10.17
CA MET A 297 -20.83 -28.43 -10.73
C MET A 297 -20.54 -29.76 -10.04
N GLU A 298 -21.49 -30.31 -9.27
CA GLU A 298 -21.36 -31.63 -8.68
C GLU A 298 -21.36 -32.75 -9.75
N PRO A 299 -20.70 -33.90 -9.47
CA PRO A 299 -19.96 -34.25 -8.26
C PRO A 299 -18.51 -33.73 -8.25
N GLU A 300 -18.04 -33.12 -9.34
CA GLU A 300 -16.64 -32.73 -9.51
C GLU A 300 -16.27 -31.55 -8.61
N ILE A 301 -17.10 -30.52 -8.51
CA ILE A 301 -16.86 -29.34 -7.69
C ILE A 301 -18.06 -29.13 -6.76
N LYS A 302 -17.82 -29.12 -5.46
CA LYS A 302 -18.88 -29.06 -4.44
C LYS A 302 -18.97 -27.69 -3.78
N PRO A 303 -20.14 -27.31 -3.22
CA PRO A 303 -20.25 -26.15 -2.35
C PRO A 303 -19.19 -26.18 -1.23
N GLY A 304 -18.51 -25.07 -1.02
CA GLY A 304 -17.43 -24.94 -0.03
C GLY A 304 -16.05 -25.39 -0.52
N ASP A 305 -15.91 -25.86 -1.76
CA ASP A 305 -14.59 -26.04 -2.37
C ASP A 305 -13.99 -24.69 -2.77
N VAL A 306 -12.67 -24.58 -2.69
CA VAL A 306 -11.92 -23.44 -3.24
C VAL A 306 -11.38 -23.86 -4.60
N ILE A 307 -11.76 -23.14 -5.65
CA ILE A 307 -11.23 -23.32 -7.00
C ILE A 307 -10.11 -22.33 -7.26
N LEU A 308 -9.09 -22.77 -8.02
CA LEU A 308 -8.04 -21.90 -8.54
C LEU A 308 -8.40 -21.52 -9.97
N VAL A 309 -8.68 -20.24 -10.14
CA VAL A 309 -9.12 -19.64 -11.40
C VAL A 309 -7.92 -18.96 -12.05
N GLU A 310 -7.54 -19.42 -13.23
CA GLU A 310 -6.58 -18.75 -14.11
C GLU A 310 -7.30 -17.63 -14.86
N LYS A 311 -6.85 -16.39 -14.63
CA LYS A 311 -7.45 -15.19 -15.21
C LYS A 311 -7.32 -15.18 -16.71
N ILE A 312 -8.41 -14.76 -17.36
CA ILE A 312 -8.36 -14.31 -18.75
C ILE A 312 -7.97 -12.84 -18.74
N THR A 313 -6.86 -12.53 -19.42
CA THR A 313 -6.27 -11.18 -19.45
C THR A 313 -6.28 -10.56 -20.84
N GLY A 314 -6.39 -11.37 -21.90
CA GLY A 314 -6.44 -10.89 -23.29
C GLY A 314 -7.35 -11.70 -24.21
N ILE A 315 -7.51 -11.20 -25.44
CA ILE A 315 -8.26 -11.87 -26.52
C ILE A 315 -7.66 -13.25 -26.84
N GLU A 316 -6.34 -13.41 -26.72
CA GLU A 316 -5.68 -14.70 -26.99
C GLU A 316 -6.14 -15.79 -26.01
N ASP A 317 -6.32 -15.45 -24.74
CA ASP A 317 -6.82 -16.39 -23.73
C ASP A 317 -8.26 -16.83 -24.03
N ILE A 318 -9.11 -15.88 -24.48
CA ILE A 318 -10.48 -16.16 -24.92
C ILE A 318 -10.49 -17.12 -26.12
N ASN A 319 -9.63 -16.86 -27.12
CA ASN A 319 -9.55 -17.69 -28.32
C ASN A 319 -9.01 -19.09 -28.06
N ASN A 320 -8.27 -19.27 -26.97
CA ASN A 320 -7.74 -20.56 -26.54
C ASN A 320 -8.76 -21.41 -25.76
N LEU A 321 -9.91 -20.86 -25.39
CA LEU A 321 -10.99 -21.60 -24.73
C LEU A 321 -11.54 -22.70 -25.63
N LYS A 322 -11.79 -23.87 -25.06
CA LYS A 322 -12.29 -25.05 -25.77
C LYS A 322 -13.56 -25.58 -25.14
N VAL A 323 -14.32 -26.31 -25.94
CA VAL A 323 -15.42 -27.15 -25.43
C VAL A 323 -14.86 -28.08 -24.35
N ASN A 324 -15.60 -28.23 -23.26
CA ASN A 324 -15.28 -28.91 -22.00
C ASN A 324 -14.44 -28.12 -20.98
N ASP A 325 -13.92 -26.94 -21.28
CA ASP A 325 -13.30 -26.08 -20.27
C ASP A 325 -14.36 -25.60 -19.27
N VAL A 326 -13.99 -25.56 -17.98
CA VAL A 326 -14.83 -24.97 -16.94
C VAL A 326 -14.41 -23.52 -16.75
N ILE A 327 -15.34 -22.60 -17.00
CA ILE A 327 -15.09 -21.16 -16.89
C ILE A 327 -15.85 -20.56 -15.71
N GLN A 328 -15.25 -19.53 -15.11
CA GLN A 328 -15.94 -18.63 -14.19
C GLN A 328 -16.28 -17.34 -14.92
N PHE A 329 -17.55 -16.95 -14.88
CA PHE A 329 -18.05 -15.72 -15.47
C PHE A 329 -18.96 -14.97 -14.48
N GLN A 330 -19.22 -13.71 -14.76
CA GLN A 330 -20.10 -12.88 -13.94
C GLN A 330 -21.44 -12.66 -14.64
N ARG A 331 -22.54 -12.89 -13.93
CA ARG A 331 -23.90 -12.58 -14.37
C ARG A 331 -24.65 -11.98 -13.18
N ASP A 332 -25.38 -10.88 -13.39
CA ASP A 332 -26.16 -10.21 -12.34
C ASP A 332 -25.38 -9.91 -11.04
N GLY A 333 -24.09 -9.61 -11.17
CA GLY A 333 -23.22 -9.31 -10.04
C GLY A 333 -22.69 -10.52 -9.27
N ILE A 334 -23.09 -11.75 -9.61
CA ILE A 334 -22.61 -12.99 -8.98
C ILE A 334 -21.63 -13.75 -9.89
N PHE A 335 -20.68 -14.44 -9.28
CA PHE A 335 -19.78 -15.34 -9.99
C PHE A 335 -20.42 -16.71 -10.16
N ILE A 336 -20.47 -17.18 -11.40
CA ILE A 336 -21.02 -18.48 -11.80
C ILE A 336 -19.90 -19.28 -12.47
N SER A 337 -19.83 -20.57 -12.17
CA SER A 337 -18.83 -21.47 -12.72
C SER A 337 -19.52 -22.63 -13.43
N HIS A 338 -19.41 -22.71 -14.75
CA HIS A 338 -20.04 -23.76 -15.58
C HIS A 338 -19.11 -24.23 -16.70
N ARG A 339 -19.39 -25.40 -17.29
CA ARG A 339 -18.62 -26.00 -18.38
C ARG A 339 -19.09 -25.50 -19.74
N ILE A 340 -18.15 -25.19 -20.62
CA ILE A 340 -18.45 -24.85 -22.02
C ILE A 340 -18.91 -26.12 -22.74
N ILE A 341 -20.11 -26.08 -23.31
CA ILE A 341 -20.66 -27.16 -24.13
C ILE A 341 -20.65 -26.83 -25.62
N ASP A 342 -20.60 -25.54 -25.98
CA ASP A 342 -20.56 -25.08 -27.36
C ASP A 342 -19.92 -23.68 -27.46
N ILE A 343 -19.30 -23.39 -28.60
CA ILE A 343 -18.66 -22.09 -28.90
C ILE A 343 -19.34 -21.52 -30.13
N LEU A 344 -20.02 -20.40 -29.94
CA LEU A 344 -20.75 -19.68 -30.98
C LEU A 344 -19.88 -18.53 -31.47
N ASN A 345 -19.65 -18.47 -32.79
CA ASN A 345 -18.99 -17.34 -33.42
C ASN A 345 -19.99 -16.65 -34.34
N THR A 346 -20.39 -15.42 -34.01
CA THR A 346 -21.34 -14.65 -34.81
C THR A 346 -20.70 -13.32 -35.22
N GLU A 347 -20.74 -12.99 -36.51
CA GLU A 347 -20.09 -11.80 -37.07
C GLU A 347 -20.52 -10.49 -36.39
N GLU A 348 -21.75 -10.40 -35.85
CA GLU A 348 -22.26 -9.23 -35.15
C GLU A 348 -21.89 -9.15 -33.66
N ASN A 349 -21.68 -10.28 -32.98
CA ASN A 349 -21.61 -10.35 -31.52
C ASN A 349 -20.31 -10.95 -30.96
N GLY A 350 -19.37 -11.33 -31.83
CA GLY A 350 -18.10 -11.95 -31.46
C GLY A 350 -18.25 -13.36 -30.88
N LEU A 351 -17.19 -13.84 -30.22
CA LEU A 351 -17.16 -15.14 -29.55
C LEU A 351 -18.10 -15.17 -28.35
N GLN A 352 -18.99 -16.16 -28.34
CA GLN A 352 -19.92 -16.46 -27.25
C GLN A 352 -19.82 -17.94 -26.86
N PHE A 353 -20.12 -18.23 -25.60
CA PHE A 353 -19.94 -19.55 -25.02
C PHE A 353 -21.25 -20.05 -24.44
N LYS A 354 -21.73 -21.19 -24.94
CA LYS A 354 -22.87 -21.87 -24.33
C LYS A 354 -22.36 -22.72 -23.18
N THR A 355 -22.89 -22.48 -21.99
CA THR A 355 -22.42 -23.13 -20.77
C THR A 355 -23.50 -24.02 -20.15
N LYS A 356 -23.07 -24.99 -19.37
CA LYS A 356 -23.94 -25.87 -18.58
C LYS A 356 -23.23 -26.26 -17.28
N GLY A 357 -23.94 -26.19 -16.15
CA GLY A 357 -23.47 -26.81 -14.92
C GLY A 357 -23.52 -28.33 -15.03
N ASP A 358 -22.47 -29.03 -14.60
CA ASP A 358 -22.36 -30.48 -14.73
C ASP A 358 -23.54 -31.24 -14.08
N ASN A 359 -24.12 -30.67 -13.02
CA ASN A 359 -25.27 -31.21 -12.29
C ASN A 359 -26.62 -30.63 -12.76
N ASN A 360 -26.64 -29.70 -13.72
CA ASN A 360 -27.88 -29.10 -14.22
C ASN A 360 -28.54 -30.01 -15.28
N GLN A 361 -29.87 -30.02 -15.35
CA GLN A 361 -30.59 -30.82 -16.34
C GLN A 361 -30.49 -30.22 -17.76
N SER A 362 -30.69 -28.91 -17.87
CA SER A 362 -30.64 -28.16 -19.13
C SER A 362 -29.39 -27.26 -19.22
N PRO A 363 -28.93 -26.92 -20.44
CA PRO A 363 -27.96 -25.85 -20.65
C PRO A 363 -28.48 -24.49 -20.15
N ASP A 364 -27.55 -23.56 -19.90
CA ASP A 364 -27.89 -22.18 -19.58
C ASP A 364 -28.62 -21.53 -20.76
N THR A 365 -29.67 -20.75 -20.47
CA THR A 365 -30.53 -20.14 -21.48
C THR A 365 -29.82 -19.05 -22.27
N GLU A 366 -28.98 -18.26 -21.60
CA GLU A 366 -28.24 -17.17 -22.21
C GLU A 366 -26.77 -17.57 -22.43
N PRO A 367 -26.22 -17.36 -23.64
CA PRO A 367 -24.81 -17.58 -23.89
C PRO A 367 -23.96 -16.53 -23.14
N VAL A 368 -22.80 -16.96 -22.67
CA VAL A 368 -21.83 -16.11 -21.97
C VAL A 368 -21.01 -15.34 -22.99
N LYS A 369 -20.96 -14.01 -22.88
CA LYS A 369 -20.13 -13.18 -23.74
C LYS A 369 -18.68 -13.25 -23.27
N SER A 370 -17.74 -13.15 -24.21
CA SER A 370 -16.30 -13.14 -23.93
C SER A 370 -15.90 -12.15 -22.81
N GLN A 371 -16.53 -10.98 -22.76
CA GLN A 371 -16.26 -9.93 -21.77
C GLN A 371 -16.66 -10.28 -20.33
N ASP A 372 -17.59 -11.22 -20.15
CA ASP A 372 -18.14 -11.59 -18.84
C ASP A 372 -17.31 -12.71 -18.19
N ILE A 373 -16.41 -13.34 -18.96
CA ILE A 373 -15.53 -14.39 -18.49
C ILE A 373 -14.40 -13.79 -17.66
N ARG A 374 -14.20 -14.35 -16.46
CA ARG A 374 -13.16 -13.94 -15.52
C ARG A 374 -11.96 -14.87 -15.56
N GLY A 375 -12.17 -16.14 -15.88
CA GLY A 375 -11.07 -17.10 -15.97
C GLY A 375 -11.50 -18.54 -16.20
N THR A 376 -10.52 -19.41 -16.37
CA THR A 376 -10.69 -20.87 -16.44
C THR A 376 -10.33 -21.52 -15.11
N ILE A 377 -11.07 -22.55 -14.73
CA ILE A 377 -10.79 -23.30 -13.50
C ILE A 377 -9.77 -24.38 -13.82
N LYS A 378 -8.61 -24.34 -13.15
CA LYS A 378 -7.52 -25.31 -13.37
C LYS A 378 -7.42 -26.36 -12.28
N TYR A 379 -7.66 -25.95 -11.03
CA TYR A 379 -7.51 -26.82 -9.87
C TYR A 379 -8.62 -26.58 -8.86
N LYS A 380 -8.93 -27.60 -8.08
CA LYS A 380 -9.84 -27.52 -6.92
C LYS A 380 -9.11 -27.97 -5.67
N VAL A 381 -9.41 -27.32 -4.55
CA VAL A 381 -8.95 -27.71 -3.22
C VAL A 381 -10.18 -27.96 -2.36
N SER A 382 -10.44 -29.24 -2.08
CA SER A 382 -11.65 -29.65 -1.39
C SER A 382 -11.68 -29.17 0.06
N LYS A 383 -12.87 -28.82 0.57
CA LYS A 383 -13.17 -28.60 2.01
C LYS A 383 -12.48 -27.42 2.72
N ILE A 384 -11.76 -26.54 2.03
CA ILE A 384 -11.13 -25.36 2.67
C ILE A 384 -12.08 -24.16 2.78
N GLY A 385 -13.04 -24.00 1.85
CA GLY A 385 -13.99 -22.89 1.84
C GLY A 385 -15.15 -23.02 2.84
N TRP A 386 -15.21 -24.11 3.60
CA TRP A 386 -16.25 -24.31 4.62
C TRP A 386 -16.12 -23.26 5.74
N LEU A 387 -14.90 -22.86 6.08
CA LEU A 387 -14.64 -21.83 7.09
C LEU A 387 -15.19 -20.45 6.67
N THR A 388 -15.13 -20.13 5.36
CA THR A 388 -15.64 -18.86 4.84
C THR A 388 -17.16 -18.88 4.67
N MET A 389 -17.76 -20.05 4.38
CA MET A 389 -19.22 -20.21 4.38
C MET A 389 -19.82 -20.05 5.79
N LEU A 390 -19.17 -20.58 6.83
CA LEU A 390 -19.62 -20.40 8.23
C LEU A 390 -19.66 -18.92 8.64
N ILE A 391 -18.69 -18.12 8.22
CA ILE A 391 -18.63 -16.68 8.54
C ILE A 391 -19.66 -15.86 7.74
N LYS A 392 -20.08 -16.35 6.56
CA LYS A 392 -21.07 -15.68 5.70
C LYS A 392 -22.52 -16.11 6.00
N SER A 393 -22.70 -17.14 6.84
CA SER A 393 -23.98 -17.80 7.14
C SER A 393 -24.79 -17.10 8.25
N ASP A 394 -24.91 -15.77 8.21
CA ASP A 394 -25.91 -15.03 9.03
C ASP A 394 -27.31 -15.05 8.39
N LYS A 395 -27.57 -15.95 7.42
CA LYS A 395 -28.91 -16.30 6.97
C LYS A 395 -29.08 -17.81 7.01
N GLU A 396 -30.09 -18.22 7.79
CA GLU A 396 -30.47 -19.57 8.16
C GLU A 396 -30.21 -20.62 7.08
N ILE A 397 -29.38 -21.62 7.43
CA ILE A 397 -29.35 -22.90 6.73
C ILE A 397 -29.86 -23.94 7.73
N SER A 398 -31.02 -24.53 7.44
CA SER A 398 -31.51 -25.72 8.13
C SER A 398 -30.58 -26.88 7.80
N ILE A 399 -29.82 -27.34 8.79
CA ILE A 399 -28.97 -28.51 8.70
C ILE A 399 -29.87 -29.72 8.96
N ASP A 400 -30.33 -30.38 7.91
CA ASP A 400 -30.77 -31.77 8.04
C ASP A 400 -29.55 -32.68 7.83
N LEU A 401 -29.20 -33.38 8.91
CA LEU A 401 -28.11 -34.35 9.06
C LEU A 401 -28.42 -35.68 8.40
#